data_AF-A0A803NHR5-F1
#
_entry.id   AF-A0A803NHR5-F1
#
_cell.length_a   1.000
_cell.length_b   1.000
_cell.length_c   1.000
_cell.angle_alpha   90.00
_cell.angle_beta   90.00
_cell.angle_gamma   90.00
#
_symmetry.space_group_name_H-M   'P 1'
#
loop_
_entity.id
_entity.type
_entity.pdbx_description
1 polymer ?
#
loop_
_entity_poly.entity_id
_entity_poly.type
_entity_poly.pdbx_seq_one_letter_code
_entity_poly.pdbx_strand_id
1 'polypeptide(L)'
;MALQYAELCKTNCTANNTIDCKPSEDDFTEIFAPNCGVELPTFGTITGRIVGCQSKYLEPPLAFSHVLAKDKKAVSVLQNKSHWEVGVGMVGVHKGPFFWCVLFSSGRTNSTFVLENRGLGIKQKKGCYSGSSLPCSSGLKLAPYPSNVMIMSLLVYQLQQLYSNVFLAM
;
A
#
# COMPACT_ATOMS: atom_id res chain seq x y z
N MET A 1 -5.64 -10.42 2.70
CA MET A 1 -4.61 -11.48 2.97
C MET A 1 -3.30 -10.94 3.52
N ALA A 2 -2.78 -9.78 3.09
CA ALA A 2 -1.52 -9.23 3.64
C ALA A 2 -1.51 -9.14 5.18
N LEU A 3 -2.63 -8.79 5.82
CA LEU A 3 -2.71 -8.75 7.28
C LEU A 3 -2.57 -10.14 7.95
N GLN A 4 -3.13 -11.21 7.35
CA GLN A 4 -2.89 -12.60 7.82
C GLN A 4 -1.43 -12.98 7.72
N TYR A 5 -0.79 -12.61 6.61
CA TYR A 5 0.63 -12.84 6.39
C TYR A 5 1.47 -12.10 7.44
N ALA A 6 1.19 -10.82 7.69
CA ALA A 6 1.87 -10.03 8.73
C ALA A 6 1.69 -10.63 10.13
N GLU A 7 0.49 -11.11 10.46
CA GLU A 7 0.19 -11.79 11.73
C GLU A 7 0.96 -13.11 11.87
N LEU A 8 1.06 -13.91 10.81
CA LEU A 8 1.86 -15.14 10.82
C LEU A 8 3.36 -14.83 10.97
N CYS A 9 3.82 -13.77 10.29
CA CYS A 9 5.18 -13.28 10.39
C CYS A 9 5.46 -12.49 11.67
N LYS A 10 4.55 -12.42 12.63
CA LYS A 10 4.75 -11.69 13.87
C LYS A 10 5.64 -12.47 14.84
N THR A 11 6.93 -12.56 14.53
CA THR A 11 7.95 -13.23 15.34
C THR A 11 8.96 -12.22 15.89
N ASN A 12 10.08 -12.67 16.48
CA ASN A 12 11.08 -11.76 17.04
C ASN A 12 11.69 -10.86 15.97
N CYS A 13 11.40 -9.56 16.04
CA CYS A 13 12.11 -8.54 15.28
C CYS A 13 13.53 -8.40 15.83
N THR A 14 14.55 -8.55 14.98
CA THR A 14 15.95 -8.44 15.42
C THR A 14 16.31 -7.00 15.78
N ALA A 15 17.40 -6.81 16.53
CA ALA A 15 17.94 -5.49 16.85
C ALA A 15 18.27 -4.65 15.59
N ASN A 16 18.53 -5.31 14.45
CA ASN A 16 18.81 -4.67 13.17
C ASN A 16 17.55 -4.39 12.34
N ASN A 17 16.35 -4.52 12.94
CA ASN A 17 15.05 -4.33 12.29
C ASN A 17 14.87 -5.27 11.08
N THR A 18 15.34 -6.51 11.23
CA THR A 18 15.18 -7.56 10.23
C THR A 18 14.30 -8.67 10.76
N ILE A 19 13.65 -9.35 9.82
CA ILE A 19 12.84 -10.53 10.07
C ILE A 19 13.05 -11.52 8.94
N ASP A 20 13.21 -12.80 9.26
CA ASP A 20 13.14 -13.86 8.27
C ASP A 20 11.78 -14.55 8.42
N CYS A 21 10.87 -14.21 7.51
CA CYS A 21 9.56 -14.83 7.43
C CYS A 21 9.22 -15.16 5.98
N LYS A 22 9.08 -16.46 5.71
CA LYS A 22 8.71 -17.00 4.41
C LYS A 22 7.69 -18.13 4.60
N PRO A 23 6.41 -17.78 4.83
CA PRO A 23 5.31 -18.74 4.77
C PRO A 23 5.28 -19.45 3.41
N SER A 24 4.63 -20.61 3.33
CA SER A 24 4.47 -21.33 2.05
C SER A 24 3.68 -20.47 1.04
N GLU A 25 3.85 -20.72 -0.25
CA GLU A 25 2.92 -20.17 -1.25
C GLU A 25 1.52 -20.79 -1.08
N ASP A 26 1.47 -22.07 -0.67
CA ASP A 26 0.21 -22.80 -0.45
C ASP A 26 -0.61 -22.21 0.70
N ASP A 27 0.05 -21.57 1.68
CA ASP A 27 -0.63 -20.91 2.81
C ASP A 27 -1.62 -19.83 2.33
N PHE A 28 -1.37 -19.20 1.19
CA PHE A 28 -2.29 -18.21 0.62
C PHE A 28 -3.63 -18.83 0.23
N THR A 29 -3.59 -20.00 -0.41
CA THR A 29 -4.78 -20.69 -0.88
C THR A 29 -5.42 -21.53 0.22
N GLU A 30 -4.63 -22.23 1.03
CA GLU A 30 -5.14 -23.22 1.99
C GLU A 30 -5.52 -22.61 3.34
N ILE A 31 -4.91 -21.48 3.72
CA ILE A 31 -5.07 -20.88 5.05
C ILE A 31 -5.63 -19.47 4.95
N PHE A 32 -4.94 -18.56 4.25
CA PHE A 32 -5.27 -17.14 4.31
C PHE A 32 -6.56 -16.80 3.57
N ALA A 33 -6.77 -17.31 2.37
CA ALA A 33 -8.00 -17.05 1.62
C ALA A 33 -9.26 -17.60 2.33
N PRO A 34 -9.29 -18.86 2.79
CA PRO A 34 -10.41 -19.39 3.57
C PRO A 34 -10.64 -18.63 4.88
N ASN A 35 -9.59 -18.25 5.60
CA ASN A 35 -9.72 -17.44 6.82
C ASN A 35 -10.29 -16.03 6.56
N CYS A 36 -10.18 -15.55 5.33
CA CYS A 36 -10.74 -14.28 4.89
C CYS A 36 -12.09 -14.43 4.16
N GLY A 37 -12.58 -15.66 3.96
CA GLY A 37 -13.80 -15.93 3.20
C GLY A 37 -13.68 -15.47 1.76
N VAL A 38 -12.48 -15.58 1.19
CA VAL A 38 -12.23 -15.35 -0.24
C VAL A 38 -12.45 -16.68 -0.95
N GLU A 39 -13.31 -16.67 -1.96
CA GLU A 39 -13.56 -17.84 -2.79
C GLU A 39 -12.31 -18.17 -3.62
N LEU A 40 -11.79 -19.39 -3.50
CA LEU A 40 -10.69 -19.85 -4.35
C LEU A 40 -11.23 -20.16 -5.75
N PRO A 41 -10.54 -19.78 -6.85
CA PRO A 41 -9.26 -19.08 -6.97
C PRO A 41 -9.46 -17.65 -7.51
N THR A 42 -10.17 -16.77 -6.81
CA THR A 42 -10.49 -15.44 -7.36
C THR A 42 -9.33 -14.44 -7.30
N PHE A 43 -8.13 -14.87 -6.93
CA PHE A 43 -6.93 -14.02 -6.85
C PHE A 43 -5.76 -14.65 -7.62
N GLY A 44 -4.91 -13.79 -8.18
CA GLY A 44 -3.73 -14.23 -8.94
C GLY A 44 -2.60 -14.77 -8.05
N THR A 45 -1.59 -15.36 -8.68
CA THR A 45 -0.40 -15.87 -7.98
C THR A 45 0.34 -14.73 -7.27
N ILE A 46 0.71 -14.95 -6.00
CA ILE A 46 1.60 -14.05 -5.28
C ILE A 46 3.01 -14.19 -5.88
N THR A 47 3.52 -13.11 -6.47
CA THR A 47 4.78 -13.10 -7.24
C THR A 47 5.89 -12.33 -6.54
N GLY A 48 5.57 -11.56 -5.51
CA GLY A 48 6.54 -10.74 -4.79
C GLY A 48 6.13 -10.51 -3.35
N ARG A 49 7.12 -10.47 -2.46
CA ARG A 49 6.91 -10.32 -1.03
C ARG A 49 8.02 -9.45 -0.44
N ILE A 50 7.64 -8.45 0.34
CA ILE A 50 8.55 -7.62 1.12
C ILE A 50 8.06 -7.66 2.55
N VAL A 51 8.95 -7.95 3.48
CA VAL A 51 8.66 -8.01 4.92
C VAL A 51 9.68 -7.19 5.68
N GLY A 52 9.24 -6.54 6.74
CA GLY A 52 10.13 -5.83 7.63
C GLY A 52 9.48 -5.60 8.97
N CYS A 53 10.30 -5.26 9.96
CA CYS A 53 9.83 -4.94 11.29
C CYS A 53 10.56 -3.72 11.80
N GLN A 54 9.97 -3.03 12.77
CA GLN A 54 10.57 -1.88 13.42
C GLN A 54 10.16 -1.86 14.89
N SER A 55 11.11 -1.61 15.79
CA SER A 55 10.85 -1.53 17.23
C SER A 55 9.83 -0.45 17.64
N LYS A 56 9.84 0.68 16.93
CA LYS A 56 8.92 1.81 17.13
C LYS A 56 7.99 1.95 15.93
N TYR A 57 6.81 2.52 16.19
CA TYR A 57 5.90 2.90 15.12
C TYR A 57 6.58 3.91 14.19
N LEU A 58 6.34 3.76 12.89
CA LEU A 58 6.74 4.70 11.86
C LEU A 58 5.53 5.02 11.00
N GLU A 59 5.40 6.28 10.62
CA GLU A 59 4.42 6.70 9.62
C GLU A 59 4.65 5.97 8.28
N PRO A 60 3.59 5.66 7.52
CA PRO A 60 3.71 4.84 6.31
C PRO A 60 4.78 5.27 5.30
N PRO A 61 4.99 6.58 5.01
CA PRO A 61 6.07 7.00 4.10
C PRO A 61 7.47 6.65 4.61
N LEU A 62 7.69 6.76 5.93
CA LEU A 62 8.96 6.43 6.57
C LEU A 62 9.12 4.91 6.70
N ALA A 63 8.05 4.19 6.99
CA ALA A 63 8.06 2.73 6.98
C ALA A 63 8.41 2.19 5.59
N PHE A 64 7.88 2.80 4.53
CA PHE A 64 8.22 2.42 3.16
C PHE A 64 9.72 2.57 2.89
N SER A 65 10.32 3.74 3.16
CA SER A 65 11.74 3.97 2.87
C SER A 65 12.69 3.21 3.80
N HIS A 66 12.39 3.15 5.09
CA HIS A 66 13.34 2.64 6.10
C HIS A 66 13.15 1.17 6.46
N VAL A 67 11.96 0.61 6.24
CA VAL A 67 11.62 -0.77 6.63
C VAL A 67 11.42 -1.64 5.40
N LEU A 68 10.63 -1.20 4.43
CA LEU A 68 10.21 -2.03 3.30
C LEU A 68 11.18 -1.95 2.11
N ALA A 69 11.53 -0.75 1.65
CA ALA A 69 12.38 -0.50 0.49
C ALA A 69 13.83 -0.15 0.87
N LYS A 70 14.32 -0.73 1.97
CA LYS A 70 15.64 -0.40 2.56
C LYS A 70 16.82 -0.86 1.70
N ASP A 71 16.69 -1.98 1.00
CA ASP A 71 17.77 -2.62 0.27
C ASP A 71 17.45 -2.87 -1.22
N LYS A 72 18.50 -3.16 -2.00
CA LYS A 72 18.38 -3.41 -3.45
C LYS A 72 17.51 -4.61 -3.79
N LYS A 73 17.39 -5.60 -2.89
CA LYS A 73 16.58 -6.80 -3.11
C LYS A 73 15.09 -6.46 -2.97
N ALA A 74 14.72 -5.67 -1.97
CA ALA A 74 13.36 -5.17 -1.86
C ALA A 74 13.00 -4.26 -3.05
N VAL A 75 13.91 -3.37 -3.45
CA VAL A 75 13.72 -2.51 -4.63
C VAL A 75 13.59 -3.32 -5.93
N SER A 76 14.33 -4.42 -6.09
CA SER A 76 14.21 -5.26 -7.29
C SER A 76 12.86 -5.98 -7.39
N VAL A 77 12.26 -6.34 -6.25
CA VAL A 77 10.87 -6.83 -6.21
C VAL A 77 9.93 -5.73 -6.71
N LEU A 78 10.06 -4.49 -6.23
CA LEU A 78 9.20 -3.36 -6.67
C LEU A 78 9.30 -3.06 -8.17
N GLN A 79 10.49 -3.25 -8.77
CA GLN A 79 10.73 -2.96 -10.18
C GLN A 79 10.23 -4.06 -11.14
N ASN A 80 9.82 -5.21 -10.61
CA ASN A 80 9.31 -6.30 -11.42
C ASN A 80 7.96 -5.92 -12.05
N LYS A 81 7.93 -5.88 -13.39
CA LYS A 81 6.76 -5.48 -14.18
C LYS A 81 5.65 -6.54 -14.22
N SER A 82 5.87 -7.71 -13.64
CA SER A 82 4.88 -8.77 -13.55
C SER A 82 3.89 -8.58 -12.38
N HIS A 83 4.08 -7.55 -11.56
CA HIS A 83 3.18 -7.20 -10.46
C HIS A 83 2.07 -6.25 -10.95
N TRP A 84 0.81 -6.63 -10.73
CA TRP A 84 -0.38 -5.91 -11.16
C TRP A 84 -1.32 -5.54 -10.01
N GLU A 85 -1.24 -6.27 -8.90
CA GLU A 85 -1.99 -6.03 -7.69
C GLU A 85 -1.02 -5.92 -6.51
N VAL A 86 -1.38 -5.09 -5.52
CA VAL A 86 -0.60 -4.89 -4.30
C VAL A 86 -1.48 -4.99 -3.07
N GLY A 87 -0.99 -5.69 -2.05
CA GLY A 87 -1.63 -5.77 -0.73
C GLY A 87 -0.64 -5.39 0.36
N VAL A 88 -1.06 -4.54 1.29
CA VAL A 88 -0.21 -4.08 2.41
C VAL A 88 -0.83 -4.50 3.74
N GLY A 89 -0.01 -4.99 4.65
CA GLY A 89 -0.41 -5.38 6.01
C GLY A 89 0.53 -4.78 7.05
N MET A 90 -0.04 -4.29 8.13
CA MET A 90 0.69 -3.80 9.31
C MET A 90 0.08 -4.41 10.56
N VAL A 91 0.91 -4.99 11.42
CA VAL A 91 0.50 -5.47 12.75
C VAL A 91 1.44 -4.94 13.82
N GLY A 92 0.88 -4.47 14.93
CA GLY A 92 1.63 -4.08 16.12
C GLY A 92 1.52 -5.13 17.22
N VAL A 93 2.61 -5.39 17.94
CA VAL A 93 2.60 -6.15 19.19
C VAL A 93 2.38 -5.19 20.35
N HIS A 94 1.55 -5.58 21.33
CA HIS A 94 1.34 -4.74 22.52
C HIS A 94 2.68 -4.54 23.25
N LYS A 95 3.09 -3.27 23.40
CA LYS A 95 4.39 -2.88 23.96
C LYS A 95 5.58 -3.53 23.22
N GLY A 96 5.45 -3.74 21.91
CA GLY A 96 6.45 -4.41 21.10
C GLY A 96 6.59 -3.80 19.70
N PRO A 97 7.36 -4.48 18.83
CA PRO A 97 7.62 -4.00 17.48
C PRO A 97 6.38 -4.01 16.58
N PHE A 98 6.50 -3.27 15.48
CA PHE A 98 5.56 -3.21 14.38
C PHE A 98 6.11 -4.02 13.21
N PHE A 99 5.25 -4.78 12.55
CA PHE A 99 5.59 -5.62 11.41
C PHE A 99 4.82 -5.14 10.21
N TRP A 100 5.53 -5.05 9.10
CA TRP A 100 5.03 -4.61 7.82
C TRP A 100 5.22 -5.71 6.80
N CYS A 101 4.24 -5.87 5.91
CA CYS A 101 4.40 -6.68 4.72
C CYS A 101 3.77 -5.99 3.52
N VAL A 102 4.37 -6.21 2.36
CA VAL A 102 3.82 -5.86 1.05
C VAL A 102 3.86 -7.12 0.20
N LEU A 103 2.69 -7.45 -0.36
CA LEU A 103 2.51 -8.58 -1.23
C LEU A 103 2.17 -8.08 -2.63
N PHE A 104 2.75 -8.71 -3.64
CA PHE A 104 2.51 -8.42 -5.04
C PHE A 104 1.91 -9.64 -5.72
N SER A 105 0.89 -9.42 -6.56
CA SER A 105 0.19 -10.45 -7.31
C SER A 105 0.23 -10.14 -8.80
N SER A 106 0.24 -11.18 -9.63
CA SER A 106 0.07 -11.07 -11.09
C SER A 106 -1.39 -11.11 -11.53
N GLY A 107 -2.34 -11.03 -10.59
CA GLY A 107 -3.77 -10.90 -10.85
C GLY A 107 -4.08 -9.62 -11.61
N ARG A 108 -5.11 -9.64 -12.46
CA ARG A 108 -5.47 -8.48 -13.29
C ARG A 108 -6.44 -7.60 -12.53
N THR A 109 -6.50 -6.31 -12.84
CA THR A 109 -7.40 -5.35 -12.16
C THR A 109 -8.91 -5.68 -12.19
N ASN A 110 -9.33 -6.67 -12.99
CA ASN A 110 -10.71 -7.18 -13.05
C ASN A 110 -10.92 -8.49 -12.25
N SER A 111 -9.89 -9.05 -11.61
CA SER A 111 -10.03 -10.11 -10.60
C SER A 111 -10.23 -9.45 -9.24
N THR A 112 -11.48 -9.12 -8.91
CA THR A 112 -11.81 -8.74 -7.55
C THR A 112 -11.89 -9.98 -6.68
N PHE A 113 -11.40 -9.88 -5.44
CA PHE A 113 -11.65 -10.90 -4.42
C PHE A 113 -13.16 -11.09 -4.29
N VAL A 114 -13.67 -12.26 -4.69
CA VAL A 114 -15.07 -12.61 -4.45
C VAL A 114 -15.14 -13.12 -3.03
N LEU A 115 -15.92 -12.41 -2.21
CA LEU A 115 -16.18 -12.87 -0.87
C LEU A 115 -17.29 -13.90 -0.89
N GLU A 116 -17.13 -14.94 -0.09
CA GLU A 116 -18.17 -15.90 0.22
C GLU A 116 -19.45 -15.19 0.72
N ASN A 117 -20.58 -15.89 0.66
CA ASN A 117 -21.91 -15.35 1.01
C ASN A 117 -22.32 -14.14 0.16
N ARG A 118 -22.13 -14.21 -1.17
CA ARG A 118 -22.55 -13.17 -2.14
C ARG A 118 -21.94 -11.79 -1.85
N GLY A 119 -20.65 -11.75 -1.49
CA GLY A 119 -19.97 -10.49 -1.22
C GLY A 119 -20.14 -9.97 0.22
N LEU A 120 -20.88 -10.66 1.09
CA LEU A 120 -21.05 -10.26 2.49
C LEU A 120 -19.79 -10.54 3.34
N GLY A 121 -18.93 -11.45 2.89
CA GLY A 121 -17.74 -11.87 3.62
C GLY A 121 -18.07 -12.73 4.83
N ILE A 122 -17.04 -13.27 5.46
CA ILE A 122 -17.17 -14.07 6.68
C ILE A 122 -16.78 -13.27 7.92
N LYS A 123 -17.31 -13.66 9.08
CA LYS A 123 -16.84 -13.12 10.37
C LYS A 123 -15.38 -13.51 10.56
N GLN A 124 -14.51 -12.51 10.47
CA GLN A 124 -13.08 -12.71 10.52
C GLN A 124 -12.65 -13.16 11.92
N LYS A 125 -11.87 -14.24 12.01
CA LYS A 125 -11.29 -14.68 13.28
C LYS A 125 -10.14 -13.76 13.72
N LYS A 126 -9.33 -13.28 12.76
CA LYS A 126 -8.26 -12.27 12.90
C LYS A 126 -8.08 -11.53 11.58
N GLY A 127 -7.51 -10.32 11.62
CA GLY A 127 -7.51 -9.32 10.55
C GLY A 127 -7.25 -9.81 9.12
N CYS A 128 -8.26 -9.68 8.26
CA CYS A 128 -8.18 -10.00 6.83
C CYS A 128 -8.27 -8.77 5.93
N TYR A 129 -9.05 -7.77 6.34
CA TYR A 129 -9.18 -6.46 5.71
C TYR A 129 -8.89 -5.37 6.73
N SER A 130 -8.18 -4.33 6.31
CA SER A 130 -7.93 -3.13 7.12
C SER A 130 -8.95 -2.06 6.72
N GLY A 131 -9.66 -1.50 7.69
CA GLY A 131 -10.59 -0.37 7.48
C GLY A 131 -12.07 -0.73 7.65
N SER A 132 -12.93 0.30 7.60
CA SER A 132 -14.36 0.09 7.33
C SER A 132 -14.48 -0.53 5.93
N SER A 133 -15.57 -1.24 5.64
CA SER A 133 -15.84 -1.86 4.33
C SER A 133 -15.97 -0.88 3.15
N LEU A 134 -15.50 0.36 3.32
CA LEU A 134 -15.41 1.38 2.30
C LEU A 134 -14.24 1.06 1.35
N PRO A 135 -14.44 1.20 0.03
CA PRO A 135 -13.36 0.98 -0.94
C PRO A 135 -12.22 1.97 -0.69
N CYS A 136 -11.02 1.44 -0.46
CA CYS A 136 -9.79 2.20 -0.31
C CYS A 136 -9.27 2.65 -1.68
N SER A 137 -10.07 3.42 -2.44
CA SER A 137 -9.71 3.96 -3.76
C SER A 137 -9.42 5.47 -3.74
N SER A 138 -9.48 6.10 -2.57
CA SER A 138 -9.02 7.48 -2.37
C SER A 138 -7.53 7.50 -2.03
N GLY A 139 -6.68 7.05 -2.95
CA GLY A 139 -5.35 7.66 -3.02
C GLY A 139 -5.58 9.16 -3.11
N LEU A 140 -5.00 9.93 -2.19
CA LEU A 140 -5.16 11.38 -2.12
C LEU A 140 -5.07 11.91 -3.56
N LYS A 141 -6.20 12.34 -4.15
CA LYS A 141 -6.15 13.09 -5.39
C LYS A 141 -5.42 14.35 -4.97
N LEU A 142 -4.11 14.40 -5.18
CA LEU A 142 -3.40 15.67 -5.08
C LEU A 142 -4.20 16.59 -5.98
N ALA A 143 -4.84 17.59 -5.37
CA ALA A 143 -5.42 18.68 -6.14
C ALA A 143 -4.31 19.12 -7.12
N PRO A 144 -4.61 19.30 -8.41
CA PRO A 144 -3.60 19.74 -9.37
C PRO A 144 -3.02 21.03 -8.83
N TYR A 145 -1.79 20.95 -8.29
CA TYR A 145 -1.07 22.12 -7.87
C TYR A 145 -0.84 22.92 -9.16
N PRO A 146 -1.32 24.17 -9.27
CA PRO A 146 -1.14 24.92 -10.50
C PRO A 146 0.35 24.95 -10.79
N SER A 147 0.74 24.41 -11.94
CA SER A 147 2.15 24.40 -12.34
C SER A 147 2.72 25.81 -12.22
N ASN A 148 3.98 25.94 -11.80
CA ASN A 148 4.65 27.24 -11.70
C ASN A 148 4.53 28.07 -12.99
N VAL A 149 4.38 27.40 -14.14
CA VAL A 149 4.12 28.03 -15.45
C VAL A 149 2.78 28.77 -15.48
N MET A 150 1.69 28.18 -14.98
CA MET A 150 0.38 28.86 -14.93
C MET A 150 0.41 30.08 -14.02
N ILE A 151 1.07 29.96 -12.86
CA ILE A 151 1.22 31.08 -11.92
C ILE A 151 2.00 32.23 -12.56
N MET A 152 3.11 31.92 -13.24
CA MET A 152 3.91 32.94 -13.93
C MET A 152 3.14 33.60 -15.07
N SER A 153 2.36 32.86 -15.85
CA SER A 153 1.54 33.45 -16.91
C SER A 153 0.45 34.39 -16.39
N LEU A 154 -0.17 34.07 -15.24
CA LEU A 154 -1.13 34.95 -14.58
C LEU A 154 -0.46 36.24 -14.08
N LEU A 155 0.72 36.14 -13.47
CA LEU A 155 1.47 37.32 -13.01
C LEU A 155 1.87 38.24 -14.15
N VAL A 156 2.33 37.68 -15.27
CA VAL A 156 2.66 38.46 -16.48
C VAL A 156 1.43 39.16 -17.05
N TYR A 157 0.28 38.46 -17.10
CA TYR A 157 -0.97 39.06 -17.57
C TYR A 157 -1.43 40.22 -16.68
N GLN A 158 -1.35 40.08 -15.35
CA GLN A 158 -1.68 41.16 -14.42
C GLN A 158 -0.73 42.35 -14.56
N LEU A 159 0.56 42.12 -14.80
CA LEU A 159 1.53 43.18 -15.08
C LEU A 159 1.22 43.92 -16.39
N GLN A 160 0.82 43.21 -17.44
CA GLN A 160 0.40 43.84 -18.70
C GLN A 160 -0.85 44.69 -18.51
N GLN A 161 -1.86 44.19 -17.79
CA GLN A 161 -3.06 44.97 -17.48
C GLN A 161 -2.73 46.22 -16.67
N LEU A 162 -1.85 46.12 -15.68
CA LEU A 162 -1.41 47.28 -14.90
C LEU A 162 -0.68 48.30 -15.78
N TYR A 163 0.22 47.85 -16.65
CA TYR A 163 0.95 48.71 -17.56
C TYR A 163 0.01 49.43 -18.54
N SER A 164 -0.92 48.72 -19.17
CA SER A 164 -1.91 49.31 -20.07
C SER A 164 -2.83 50.32 -19.37
N ASN A 165 -3.27 50.04 -18.14
CA ASN A 165 -4.10 50.96 -17.36
C ASN A 165 -3.34 52.22 -16.94
N VAL A 166 -2.06 52.12 -16.61
CA VAL A 166 -1.21 53.29 -16.33
C VAL A 166 -0.98 54.12 -17.59
N PHE A 167 -0.79 53.48 -18.74
CA PHE A 167 -0.58 54.17 -20.02
C PHE A 167 -1.85 54.84 -20.56
N LEU A 168 -3.04 54.31 -20.25
CA LEU A 168 -4.33 54.92 -20.59
C LEU A 168 -4.77 56.03 -19.61
N ALA A 169 -4.17 56.09 -18.42
CA ALA A 169 -4.46 57.09 -17.39
C ALA A 169 -3.53 58.32 -17.43
N MET A 170 -2.60 58.37 -18.39
CA MET A 170 -1.66 59.47 -18.64
C MET A 170 -2.01 60.18 -19.95
#